data_AF-A0A1D3K807-F1
#
_entry.id   AF-A0A1D3K807-F1
#
_cell.length_a   1.000
_cell.length_b   1.000
_cell.length_c   1.000
_cell.angle_alpha   90.00
_cell.angle_beta   90.00
_cell.angle_gamma   90.00
#
_symmetry.space_group_name_H-M   'P 1'
#
loop_
_entity.id
_entity.type
_entity.pdbx_description
1 polymer ?
#
loop_
_entity_poly.entity_id
_entity_poly.type
_entity_poly.pdbx_seq_one_letter_code
_entity_poly.pdbx_strand_id
1 'polypeptide(L)'
;MTTASKHELEPYWGIVGAGLASRRSMPGAMNINPEHKAPHYVVTLCEALLEQLHSAGANDVTLKDLTRLESTCTGADYQHKLALRCLQLERPVAA
;
A
#
# COMPACT_ATOMS: atom_id res chain seq x y z
N MET A 1 -17.60 -9.56 -20.97
CA MET A 1 -17.00 -10.68 -20.21
C MET A 1 -15.50 -10.60 -20.37
N THR A 2 -14.80 -10.14 -19.33
CA THR A 2 -13.36 -10.37 -19.18
C THR A 2 -13.15 -10.54 -17.69
N THR A 3 -13.05 -11.79 -17.24
CA THR A 3 -12.61 -12.10 -15.87
C THR A 3 -11.16 -11.65 -15.82
N ALA A 4 -10.92 -10.41 -15.41
CA ALA A 4 -9.57 -9.93 -15.12
C ALA A 4 -9.03 -10.90 -14.07
N SER A 5 -8.03 -11.71 -14.44
CA SER A 5 -7.36 -12.61 -13.52
C SER A 5 -6.97 -11.79 -12.31
N LYS A 6 -7.63 -12.05 -11.17
CA LYS A 6 -7.29 -11.42 -9.91
C LYS A 6 -5.81 -11.71 -9.69
N HIS A 7 -5.01 -10.66 -9.58
CA HIS A 7 -3.61 -10.83 -9.24
C HIS A 7 -3.53 -11.63 -7.93
N GLU A 8 -2.56 -12.51 -7.78
CA GLU A 8 -2.41 -13.36 -6.58
C GLU A 8 -2.24 -12.56 -5.27
N LEU A 9 -1.99 -11.25 -5.40
CA LEU A 9 -1.80 -10.29 -4.30
C LEU A 9 -3.00 -9.35 -4.15
N GLU A 10 -4.13 -9.64 -4.80
CA GLU A 10 -5.36 -8.90 -4.55
C GLU A 10 -5.90 -9.16 -3.14
N PRO A 11 -6.50 -8.15 -2.48
CA PRO A 11 -6.85 -6.82 -3.02
C PRO A 11 -5.71 -5.79 -3.07
N TYR A 12 -4.56 -6.07 -2.43
CA TYR A 12 -3.45 -5.11 -2.28
C TYR A 12 -2.84 -4.66 -3.60
N TRP A 13 -2.67 -5.56 -4.56
CA TRP A 13 -2.14 -5.21 -5.88
C TRP A 13 -2.95 -4.09 -6.56
N GLY A 14 -4.28 -4.18 -6.50
CA GLY A 14 -5.19 -3.20 -7.08
C GLY A 14 -5.12 -1.87 -6.34
N ILE A 15 -5.07 -1.89 -5.01
CA ILE A 15 -4.94 -0.68 -4.18
C ILE A 15 -3.62 0.03 -4.49
N VAL A 16 -2.51 -0.72 -4.60
CA VAL A 16 -1.21 -0.13 -4.90
C VAL A 16 -1.19 0.49 -6.30
N GLY A 17 -1.73 -0.22 -7.29
CA GLY A 17 -1.86 0.29 -8.65
C GLY A 17 -2.73 1.55 -8.72
N ALA A 18 -3.84 1.59 -7.98
CA ALA A 18 -4.72 2.75 -7.92
C ALA A 18 -4.03 3.97 -7.28
N GLY A 19 -3.31 3.80 -6.16
CA GLY A 19 -2.58 4.91 -5.54
C GLY A 19 -1.42 5.42 -6.39
N LEU A 20 -0.72 4.53 -7.11
CA LEU A 20 0.30 4.92 -8.09
C LEU A 20 -0.29 5.65 -9.29
N ALA A 21 -1.48 5.27 -9.76
CA ALA A 21 -2.19 6.01 -10.80
C ALA A 21 -2.61 7.41 -10.32
N SER A 22 -3.09 7.51 -9.07
CA SER A 22 -3.45 8.78 -8.43
C SER A 22 -2.29 9.75 -8.31
N ARG A 23 -1.03 9.28 -8.25
CA ARG A 23 0.16 10.15 -8.31
C ARG A 23 0.14 11.12 -9.50
N ARG A 24 -0.41 10.71 -10.65
CA ARG A 24 -0.49 11.56 -11.86
C ARG A 24 -1.68 12.52 -11.84
N SER A 25 -2.73 12.20 -11.09
CA SER A 25 -3.98 12.95 -11.07
C SER A 25 -4.12 13.86 -9.85
N MET A 26 -3.38 13.61 -8.77
CA MET A 26 -3.47 14.37 -7.53
C MET A 26 -2.51 15.58 -7.56
N PRO A 27 -3.01 16.82 -7.47
CA PRO A 27 -2.18 18.00 -7.39
C PRO A 27 -1.38 17.98 -6.08
N GLY A 28 -0.07 18.16 -6.17
CA GLY A 28 0.81 18.09 -5.01
C GLY A 28 1.08 16.68 -4.49
N ALA A 29 0.78 15.63 -5.27
CA ALA A 29 1.11 14.24 -4.94
C ALA A 29 2.57 14.06 -4.46
N MET A 30 3.51 14.75 -5.10
CA MET A 30 4.93 14.69 -4.78
C MET A 30 5.36 15.61 -3.62
N ASN A 31 4.45 16.41 -3.06
CA ASN A 31 4.74 17.21 -1.88
C ASN A 31 4.92 16.29 -0.69
N ILE A 32 5.96 16.55 0.10
CA ILE A 32 6.25 15.79 1.32
C ILE A 32 5.26 16.22 2.40
N ASN A 33 4.52 15.24 2.92
CA ASN A 33 3.71 15.43 4.11
C ASN A 33 4.66 15.61 5.32
N PRO A 34 4.59 16.73 6.05
CA PRO A 34 5.47 17.00 7.18
C PRO A 34 5.31 16.02 8.35
N GLU A 35 4.14 15.39 8.51
CA GLU A 35 3.85 14.45 9.60
C GLU A 35 4.49 13.08 9.36
N HIS A 36 4.45 12.60 8.12
CA HIS A 36 4.90 11.27 7.73
C HIS A 36 6.26 11.25 7.01
N LYS A 37 6.79 12.42 6.66
CA LYS A 37 8.03 12.60 5.86
C LYS A 37 8.02 11.82 4.54
N ALA A 38 6.84 11.59 3.98
CA ALA A 38 6.61 10.86 2.74
C ALA A 38 5.74 11.69 1.78
N PRO A 39 5.79 11.46 0.46
CA PRO A 39 4.93 12.13 -0.50
C PRO A 39 3.43 11.93 -0.16
N HIS A 40 2.60 12.93 -0.42
CA HIS A 40 1.14 12.84 -0.18
C HIS A 40 0.52 11.59 -0.83
N TYR A 41 0.93 11.24 -2.06
CA TYR A 41 0.39 10.05 -2.71
C TYR A 41 0.75 8.75 -1.96
N VAL A 42 1.92 8.70 -1.31
CA VAL A 42 2.34 7.55 -0.48
C VAL A 42 1.49 7.48 0.77
N VAL A 43 1.23 8.61 1.42
CA VAL A 43 0.36 8.65 2.61
C VAL A 43 -1.03 8.12 2.27
N THR A 44 -1.68 8.65 1.23
CA THR A 44 -3.00 8.20 0.80
C THR A 44 -3.02 6.72 0.38
N LEU A 45 -1.96 6.25 -0.29
CA LEU A 45 -1.78 4.84 -0.63
C LEU A 45 -1.70 3.97 0.62
N CYS A 46 -0.87 4.35 1.59
CA CYS A 46 -0.71 3.64 2.85
C CYS A 46 -1.99 3.67 3.69
N GLU A 47 -2.78 4.74 3.65
CA GLU A 47 -4.10 4.80 4.30
C GLU A 47 -5.06 3.78 3.70
N ALA A 48 -5.19 3.72 2.38
CA ALA A 48 -6.06 2.75 1.72
C ALA A 48 -5.63 1.29 2.00
N LEU A 49 -4.32 1.04 2.07
CA LEU A 49 -3.79 -0.28 2.46
C LEU A 49 -4.11 -0.58 3.93
N LEU A 50 -3.98 0.40 4.81
CA LEU A 50 -4.27 0.27 6.23
C LEU A 50 -5.73 -0.07 6.48
N GLU A 51 -6.66 0.64 5.83
CA GLU A 51 -8.09 0.36 5.91
C GLU A 51 -8.40 -1.08 5.48
N GLN A 52 -7.77 -1.55 4.39
CA GLN A 52 -7.95 -2.91 3.93
C GLN A 52 -7.37 -3.96 4.91
N LEU A 53 -6.19 -3.69 5.49
CA LEU A 53 -5.56 -4.54 6.50
C LEU A 53 -6.39 -4.61 7.79
N HIS A 54 -6.90 -3.47 8.26
CA HIS A 54 -7.78 -3.40 9.43
C HIS A 54 -9.08 -4.16 9.18
N SER A 55 -9.67 -4.02 7.99
CA SER A 55 -10.85 -4.79 7.59
C SER A 55 -10.57 -6.30 7.50
N ALA A 56 -9.33 -6.72 7.27
CA ALA A 56 -8.91 -8.11 7.28
C ALA A 56 -8.56 -8.64 8.69
N GLY A 57 -8.53 -7.77 9.71
CA GLY A 57 -8.25 -8.11 11.11
C GLY A 57 -6.86 -7.72 11.60
N ALA A 58 -6.00 -7.16 10.75
CA ALA A 58 -4.64 -6.71 11.09
C ALA A 58 -4.64 -5.32 11.75
N ASN A 59 -5.35 -5.17 12.88
CA ASN A 59 -5.53 -3.91 13.60
C ASN A 59 -4.26 -3.39 14.30
N ASP A 60 -3.22 -4.23 14.42
CA ASP A 60 -1.93 -3.86 15.04
C ASP A 60 -1.06 -3.01 14.10
N VAL A 61 -1.31 -3.09 12.79
CA VAL A 61 -0.58 -2.32 11.79
C VAL A 61 -0.97 -0.85 11.89
N THR A 62 0.01 0.05 11.80
CA THR A 62 -0.21 1.50 11.79
C THR A 62 0.25 2.13 10.49
N LEU A 63 -0.27 3.32 10.18
CA LEU A 63 0.12 4.09 8.99
C LEU A 63 1.64 4.35 8.96
N LYS A 64 2.26 4.57 10.13
CA LYS A 64 3.70 4.77 10.26
C LYS A 64 4.50 3.52 9.89
N ASP A 65 4.00 2.34 10.27
CA ASP A 65 4.63 1.07 9.92
C ASP A 65 4.57 0.82 8.41
N LEU A 66 3.40 1.07 7.80
CA LEU A 66 3.23 1.00 6.35
C LEU A 66 4.10 2.01 5.60
N THR A 67 4.17 3.26 6.05
CA THR A 67 5.02 4.28 5.42
C THR A 67 6.50 3.90 5.51
N ARG A 68 6.92 3.33 6.65
CA ARG A 68 8.29 2.83 6.83
C ARG A 68 8.56 1.63 5.91
N LEU A 69 7.61 0.70 5.82
CA LEU A 69 7.71 -0.47 4.97
C LEU A 69 7.73 -0.09 3.47
N GLU A 70 6.92 0.88 3.08
CA GLU A 70 6.90 1.47 1.74
C GLU A 70 8.27 2.05 1.40
N SER A 71 8.90 2.77 2.33
CA SER A 71 10.23 3.33 2.12
C SER A 71 11.32 2.27 1.88
N THR A 72 11.10 1.01 2.31
CA THR A 72 12.00 -0.12 2.00
C THR A 72 11.72 -0.77 0.64
N CYS A 73 10.54 -0.54 0.09
CA CYS A 73 10.12 -1.04 -1.21
C CYS A 73 10.50 0.01 -2.26
N THR A 74 11.55 -0.24 -3.04
CA THR A 74 11.92 0.60 -4.19
C THR A 74 12.21 -0.26 -5.43
N GLY A 75 12.20 0.39 -6.60
CA GLY A 75 12.52 -0.22 -7.90
C GLY A 75 11.30 -0.58 -8.75
N ALA A 76 11.54 -1.30 -9.85
CA ALA A 76 10.51 -1.68 -10.82
C ALA A 76 9.44 -2.60 -10.22
N ASP A 77 9.81 -3.44 -9.25
CA ASP A 77 8.93 -4.37 -8.55
C ASP A 77 8.24 -3.77 -7.31
N TYR A 78 8.19 -2.44 -7.21
CA TYR A 78 7.59 -1.73 -6.08
C TYR A 78 6.20 -2.26 -5.74
N GLN A 79 5.33 -2.35 -6.76
CA GLN A 79 3.94 -2.76 -6.58
C GLN A 79 3.83 -4.20 -6.06
N HIS A 80 4.68 -5.09 -6.57
CA HIS A 80 4.73 -6.48 -6.13
C HIS A 80 5.22 -6.59 -4.69
N LYS A 81 6.34 -5.95 -4.35
CA LYS A 81 6.93 -6.01 -3.01
C LYS A 81 5.97 -5.47 -1.95
N LEU A 82 5.34 -4.33 -2.20
CA LEU A 82 4.45 -3.70 -1.24
C LEU A 82 3.19 -4.55 -1.02
N ALA A 83 2.58 -5.06 -2.09
CA ALA A 83 1.40 -5.91 -1.99
C ALA A 83 1.71 -7.24 -1.27
N LEU A 84 2.83 -7.89 -1.58
CA LEU A 84 3.30 -9.10 -0.90
C LEU A 84 3.55 -8.87 0.59
N ARG A 85 4.08 -7.70 0.96
CA ARG A 85 4.32 -7.34 2.36
C ARG A 85 3.03 -7.08 3.11
N CYS A 86 2.05 -6.40 2.51
CA CYS A 86 0.73 -6.23 3.12
C CYS A 86 0.06 -7.59 3.38
N LEU A 87 0.11 -8.51 2.39
CA LEU A 87 -0.42 -9.86 2.54
C LEU A 87 0.27 -10.65 3.69
N GLN A 88 1.56 -10.42 3.90
CA GLN A 88 2.31 -11.01 5.02
C GLN A 88 1.95 -10.40 6.38
N LEU A 89 1.49 -9.15 6.43
CA LEU A 89 1.05 -8.51 7.67
C LEU A 89 -0.34 -9.03 8.11
N GLU A 90 -1.20 -9.41 7.17
CA GLU A 90 -2.47 -10.06 7.48
C GLU A 90 -2.31 -11.50 7.95
N ARG A 91 -1.37 -12.24 7.34
CA ARG A 91 -1.11 -13.62 7.77
C ARG A 91 -0.48 -13.52 9.16
N PRO A 92 -1.14 -14.01 10.22
CA PRO A 92 -0.47 -14.12 11.50
C PRO A 92 0.79 -14.94 11.26
N VAL A 93 1.94 -14.38 11.65
CA VAL A 93 3.15 -15.18 11.76
C VAL A 93 2.77 -16.30 12.73
N ALA A 94 2.60 -17.51 12.21
CA ALA A 94 2.51 -18.69 13.03
C ALA A 94 3.89 -18.87 13.64
N ALA A 95 4.11 -18.29 14.81
CA ALA A 95 5.25 -18.54 15.68
C ALA A 95 4.73 -18.72 17.09
#